data_AF-A0AAD7I442-F1
#
_entry.id   AF-A0AAD7I442-F1
#
_cell.length_a   1.000
_cell.length_b   1.000
_cell.length_c   1.000
_cell.angle_alpha   90.00
_cell.angle_beta   90.00
_cell.angle_gamma   90.00
#
_symmetry.space_group_name_H-M   'P 1'
#
loop_
_entity.id
_entity.type
_entity.pdbx_description
1 polymer ?
#
loop_
_entity_poly.entity_id
_entity_poly.type
_entity_poly.pdbx_seq_one_letter_code
_entity_poly.pdbx_strand_id
1 'polypeptide(L)' 'MNYAQYWKKIVLTHHVIFKGWPLTEGVVNPTNIHDVDSMRTLRDHLKSGECYWHKLTSSEREKAKE' A
#
# COMPACT_ATOMS: atom_id res chain seq x y z
N MET A 1 -3.26 15.61 -3.33
CA MET A 1 -2.33 14.64 -2.73
C MET A 1 -1.85 13.71 -3.85
N ASN A 2 -0.54 13.63 -4.11
CA ASN A 2 -0.03 12.75 -5.17
C ASN A 2 0.17 11.35 -4.57
N TYR A 3 -0.76 10.43 -4.86
CA TYR A 3 -0.75 9.08 -4.28
C TYR A 3 0.47 8.24 -4.73
N ALA A 4 1.01 8.50 -5.92
CA ALA A 4 2.25 7.86 -6.38
C ALA A 4 3.47 8.26 -5.55
N GLN A 5 3.53 9.52 -5.10
CA GLN A 5 4.61 10.03 -4.24
C GLN A 5 4.33 9.83 -2.75
N TYR A 6 3.05 9.74 -2.36
CA TYR A 6 2.62 9.46 -0.99
C TYR A 6 3.24 8.19 -0.46
N TRP A 7 3.32 7.16 -1.31
CA TRP A 7 3.95 5.90 -0.96
C TRP A 7 5.41 6.07 -0.56
N LYS A 8 6.22 6.68 -1.44
CA LYS A 8 7.64 6.93 -1.16
C LYS A 8 7.80 7.72 0.14
N LYS A 9 6.92 8.70 0.38
CA LYS A 9 6.95 9.47 1.62
C LYS A 9 6.64 8.62 2.85
N ILE A 10 5.63 7.77 2.83
CA ILE A 10 5.33 6.84 3.93
C ILE A 10 6.48 5.87 4.17
N VAL A 11 6.99 5.25 3.11
CA VAL A 11 8.09 4.29 3.20
C VAL A 11 9.33 4.93 3.81
N LEU A 12 9.70 6.13 3.35
CA LEU A 12 10.89 6.83 3.84
C LEU A 12 10.69 7.39 5.26
N THR A 13 9.50 7.89 5.58
CA THR A 13 9.23 8.57 6.86
C THR A 13 8.95 7.58 7.99
N HIS A 14 8.18 6.53 7.70
CA HIS A 14 7.70 5.58 8.71
C HIS A 14 8.39 4.23 8.63
N HIS A 15 9.22 4.00 7.61
CA HIS A 15 9.91 2.72 7.39
C HIS A 15 8.94 1.54 7.34
N VAL A 16 7.79 1.72 6.68
CA VAL A 16 6.79 0.68 6.45
C VAL A 16 6.44 0.62 4.97
N ILE A 17 6.13 -0.58 4.48
CA ILE A 17 5.58 -0.78 3.15
C ILE A 17 4.27 -1.54 3.29
N PHE A 18 3.30 -1.23 2.46
CA PHE A 18 2.08 -2.03 2.33
C PHE A 18 2.35 -3.21 1.38
N LYS A 19 2.04 -4.42 1.84
CA LYS A 19 2.16 -5.65 1.08
C LYS A 19 0.77 -6.20 0.76
N GLY A 20 0.67 -6.93 -0.34
CA GLY A 20 -0.56 -7.62 -0.74
C GLY A 20 -1.72 -6.68 -1.06
N TRP A 21 -1.44 -5.51 -1.65
CA TRP A 21 -2.51 -4.66 -2.16
C TRP A 21 -3.19 -5.33 -3.37
N PRO A 22 -4.51 -5.52 -3.36
CA PRO A 22 -5.17 -6.38 -4.33
C PRO A 22 -5.57 -5.68 -5.63
N LEU A 23 -5.50 -4.33 -5.69
CA LEU A 23 -5.88 -3.58 -6.89
C LEU A 23 -4.65 -3.37 -7.79
N THR A 24 -4.81 -3.64 -9.08
CA THR A 24 -3.76 -3.53 -10.11
C THR A 24 -3.18 -2.13 -10.24
N GLU A 25 -3.98 -1.10 -9.95
CA GLU A 25 -3.57 0.32 -10.03
C GLU A 25 -2.69 0.75 -8.85
N GLY A 26 -2.48 -0.13 -7.88
CA GLY A 26 -1.82 0.21 -6.62
C GLY A 26 -2.71 1.06 -5.72
N VAL A 27 -2.11 1.68 -4.70
CA VAL A 27 -2.84 2.52 -3.74
C VAL A 27 -3.24 3.82 -4.42
N VAL A 28 -4.51 3.92 -4.79
CA VAL A 28 -5.11 5.09 -5.41
C VAL A 28 -5.90 5.92 -4.39
N ASN A 29 -6.34 7.10 -4.79
CA ASN A 29 -7.33 7.84 -4.02
C ASN A 29 -8.60 6.96 -3.89
N PRO A 30 -9.15 6.77 -2.67
CA PRO A 30 -10.39 6.02 -2.50
C PRO A 30 -11.55 6.51 -3.38
N THR A 31 -11.59 7.81 -3.72
CA THR A 31 -12.61 8.36 -4.63
C THR A 31 -12.51 7.82 -6.05
N ASN A 32 -11.37 7.27 -6.44
CA ASN A 32 -11.13 6.68 -7.77
C ASN A 32 -11.52 5.19 -7.80
N ILE A 33 -11.87 4.60 -6.66
CA ILE A 33 -12.40 3.24 -6.60
C ILE A 33 -13.90 3.33 -6.88
N HIS A 34 -14.25 3.27 -8.17
CA HIS A 34 -15.64 3.43 -8.61
C HIS A 34 -16.44 2.12 -8.63
N ASP A 35 -15.76 1.00 -8.50
CA ASP A 35 -16.33 -0.33 -8.62
C ASP A 35 -16.53 -1.01 -7.25
N VAL A 36 -17.72 -1.56 -7.03
CA VAL A 36 -18.12 -2.19 -5.76
C VAL A 36 -17.37 -3.49 -5.53
N ASP A 37 -17.04 -4.24 -6.56
CA ASP A 37 -16.32 -5.51 -6.43
C ASP A 37 -14.85 -5.28 -6.08
N SER A 38 -14.25 -4.21 -6.58
CA SER A 38 -12.93 -3.72 -6.17
C SER A 38 -12.91 -3.33 -4.70
N MET A 39 -13.95 -2.64 -4.21
CA MET A 39 -14.09 -2.32 -2.78
C MET A 39 -14.27 -3.57 -1.91
N ARG A 40 -15.08 -4.55 -2.35
CA ARG A 40 -15.25 -5.83 -1.65
C ARG A 40 -13.95 -6.61 -1.57
N THR A 41 -13.24 -6.72 -2.70
CA THR A 41 -11.95 -7.38 -2.79
C THR A 41 -10.96 -6.74 -1.81
N LEU A 42 -10.83 -5.41 -1.86
CA LEU A 42 -9.97 -4.69 -0.94
C LEU A 42 -10.32 -4.96 0.53
N ARG A 43 -11.61 -4.90 0.88
CA ARG A 43 -12.09 -5.19 2.24
C ARG A 43 -11.73 -6.61 2.66
N ASP A 44 -11.91 -7.60 1.78
CA ASP A 44 -11.70 -9.01 2.12
C ASP A 44 -10.21 -9.31 2.33
N HIS A 45 -9.32 -8.77 1.51
CA HIS A 45 -7.87 -8.86 1.71
C HIS A 45 -7.38 -8.14 2.97
N LEU A 46 -7.99 -7.00 3.34
CA LEU A 46 -7.70 -6.32 4.60
C LEU A 46 -8.14 -7.15 5.81
N LYS A 47 -9.29 -7.83 5.72
CA LYS A 47 -9.82 -8.68 6.79
C LYS A 47 -9.06 -10.00 6.92
N SER A 48 -8.62 -10.59 5.81
CA SER A 48 -7.84 -11.83 5.82
C SER A 48 -6.41 -11.62 6.32
N GLY A 49 -5.93 -10.37 6.35
CA GLY A 49 -4.54 -10.04 6.69
C GLY A 49 -3.57 -10.27 5.53
N GLU A 50 -4.07 -10.58 4.33
CA GLU A 50 -3.24 -10.65 3.12
C GLU A 50 -2.76 -9.27 2.68
N CYS A 51 -3.53 -8.22 3.02
CA CYS A 51 -3.17 -6.83 2.83
C CYS A 51 -2.77 -6.19 4.17
N TYR A 52 -1.49 -5.86 4.34
CA TYR A 52 -0.95 -5.40 5.63
C TYR A 52 0.25 -4.47 5.50
N TRP A 53 0.46 -3.68 6.55
CA TRP A 53 1.67 -2.87 6.71
C TRP A 53 2.80 -3.72 7.24
N HIS A 54 3.85 -3.87 6.43
CA HIS A 54 5.10 -4.51 6.80
C HIS A 54 6.12 -3.46 7.23
N LYS A 55 6.68 -3.63 8.43
CA LYS A 55 7.78 -2.79 8.90
C LYS A 55 9.06 -3.21 8.19
N LEU A 56 9.72 -2.25 7.54
CA LEU A 56 10.99 -2.48 6.87
C LEU A 56 12.07 -2.87 7.87
N THR A 57 12.78 -3.95 7.56
CA THR A 57 14.04 -4.30 8.20
C THR A 57 15.15 -3.32 7.80
N SER A 58 16.27 -3.33 8.51
CA SER A 58 17.43 -2.48 8.18
C SER A 58 17.92 -2.70 6.75
N SER A 59 17.94 -3.95 6.27
CA SER A 59 18.36 -4.28 4.90
C SER A 59 17.35 -3.79 3.84
N GLU A 60 16.05 -3.86 4.10
CA GLU A 60 15.04 -3.34 3.17
C GLU A 60 15.01 -1.79 3.15
N ARG A 61 15.38 -1.13 4.26
CA ARG A 61 15.50 0.33 4.34
C ARG A 61 16.61 0.88 3.46
N GLU A 62 17.77 0.23 3.40
CA GLU A 62 18.87 0.67 2.54
C GLU A 62 18.49 0.55 1.05
N LYS A 63 17.83 -0.54 0.65
CA LYS A 63 17.31 -0.71 -0.71
C LYS A 63 16.22 0.31 -1.09
N ALA A 64 15.49 0.84 -0.11
CA ALA A 64 14.44 1.82 -0.35
C ALA A 64 14.99 3.27 -0.54
N LYS A 65 16.29 3.48 -0.31
CA LYS A 65 16.96 4.78 -0.48
C LYS A 65 17.64 4.95 -1.84
N GLU A 66 18.02 3.85 -2.52
CA GLU A 66 18.48 3.83 -3.92
C GLU A 66 17.33 4.14 -4.89
#